data_AF-A0ABD2FSN1-F1
#
_entry.id   AF-A0ABD2FSN1-F1
#
_cell.length_a   1.000
_cell.length_b   1.000
_cell.length_c   1.000
_cell.angle_alpha   90.00
_cell.angle_beta   90.00
_cell.angle_gamma   90.00
#
_symmetry.space_group_name_H-M   'P 1'
#
loop_
_entity.id
_entity.type
_entity.pdbx_description
1 polymer ?
#
loop_
_entity_poly.entity_id
_entity_poly.type
_entity_poly.pdbx_seq_one_letter_code
_entity_poly.pdbx_strand_id
1 'polypeptide(L)'
;MMQQRPVVSELFSSVCAEIRDEVNIPLSSLGEPVLMGVALNHTSAGRPSAEFYVGCSLTSDEVRKLYWKGGAEAHESTDIVFLGRTEVLQLDISSPLWAELCPSAKGAVLLYQTVRPDSERGQRQPDAQPIASEKRSR
;
A
#
# COMPACT_ATOMS: atom_id res chain seq x y z
N MET A 1 28.48 -3.00 9.21
CA MET A 1 27.17 -2.90 8.52
C MET A 1 26.04 -3.41 9.41
N MET A 2 25.69 -2.70 10.50
CA MET A 2 24.73 -3.23 11.50
C MET A 2 23.60 -2.25 11.90
N GLN A 3 23.35 -1.17 11.15
CA GLN A 3 22.28 -0.21 11.48
C GLN A 3 21.18 -0.04 10.42
N GLN A 4 21.24 -0.74 9.28
CA GLN A 4 20.22 -0.57 8.23
C GLN A 4 18.92 -1.33 8.51
N ARG A 5 18.97 -2.48 9.21
CA ARG A 5 17.77 -3.28 9.51
C ARG A 5 16.74 -2.54 10.37
N PRO A 6 17.12 -1.84 11.45
CA PRO A 6 16.16 -1.07 12.24
C PRO A 6 15.49 0.04 11.42
N VAL A 7 16.24 0.75 10.58
CA VAL A 7 15.70 1.85 9.76
C VAL A 7 14.72 1.32 8.71
N VAL A 8 15.06 0.24 8.01
CA VAL A 8 14.14 -0.37 7.04
C VAL A 8 12.88 -0.90 7.75
N SER A 9 13.04 -1.54 8.90
CA SER A 9 11.90 -2.01 9.70
C SER A 9 10.99 -0.86 10.10
N GLU A 10 11.56 0.26 10.52
CA GLU A 10 10.81 1.46 10.88
C GLU A 10 10.03 2.02 9.69
N LEU A 11 10.67 2.21 8.53
CA LEU A 11 10.01 2.74 7.33
C LEU A 11 8.80 1.90 6.88
N PHE A 12 8.87 0.58 7.00
CA PHE A 12 7.77 -0.32 6.65
C PHE A 12 6.73 -0.42 7.77
N SER A 13 7.13 -0.30 9.03
CA SER A 13 6.19 -0.38 10.16
C SER A 13 5.40 0.92 10.32
N SER A 14 6.04 2.07 10.05
CA SER A 14 5.43 3.39 10.19
C SER A 14 4.25 3.56 9.24
N VAL A 15 4.33 3.10 7.98
CA VAL A 15 3.18 3.22 7.05
C VAL A 15 1.94 2.49 7.54
N CYS A 16 2.09 1.31 8.16
CA CYS A 16 0.95 0.61 8.75
C CYS A 16 0.42 1.30 10.01
N ALA A 17 1.31 1.90 10.82
CA ALA A 17 0.93 2.67 12.00
C ALA A 17 0.13 3.92 11.61
N GLU A 18 0.58 4.67 10.60
CA GLU A 18 -0.12 5.83 10.05
C GLU A 18 -1.52 5.45 9.53
N ILE A 19 -1.66 4.33 8.81
CA ILE A 19 -2.97 3.85 8.36
C ILE A 19 -3.89 3.51 9.54
N ARG A 20 -3.36 2.85 10.58
CA ARG A 20 -4.13 2.55 11.79
C ARG A 20 -4.57 3.84 12.48
N ASP A 21 -3.67 4.79 12.64
CA ASP A 21 -3.90 5.98 13.45
C ASP A 21 -4.87 6.93 12.74
N GLU A 22 -4.73 7.12 11.42
CA GLU A 22 -5.59 8.02 10.65
C GLU A 22 -6.91 7.36 10.20
N VAL A 23 -6.91 6.06 9.84
CA VAL A 23 -8.08 5.38 9.24
C VAL A 23 -8.79 4.45 10.23
N ASN A 24 -8.23 4.24 11.42
CA ASN A 24 -8.75 3.36 12.45
C ASN A 24 -8.90 1.89 11.99
N ILE A 25 -8.06 1.46 11.04
CA ILE A 25 -8.02 0.07 10.56
C ILE A 25 -7.12 -0.75 11.49
N PRO A 26 -7.55 -1.92 11.99
CA PRO A 26 -6.71 -2.79 12.79
C PRO A 26 -5.54 -3.34 11.95
N LEU A 27 -4.33 -3.38 12.54
CA LEU A 27 -3.13 -3.89 11.87
C LEU A 27 -3.29 -5.33 11.35
N SER A 28 -4.11 -6.15 12.01
CA SER A 28 -4.41 -7.52 11.58
C SER A 28 -5.17 -7.61 10.25
N SER A 29 -5.76 -6.51 9.79
CA SER A 29 -6.45 -6.42 8.49
C SER A 29 -5.57 -5.86 7.38
N LEU A 30 -4.36 -5.39 7.70
CA LEU A 30 -3.39 -4.87 6.75
C LEU A 30 -2.43 -5.99 6.32
N GLY A 31 -2.16 -6.09 5.02
CA GLY A 31 -1.09 -6.92 4.48
C GLY A 31 0.28 -6.27 4.65
N GLU A 32 1.33 -7.05 4.37
CA GLU A 32 2.70 -6.53 4.38
C GLU A 32 2.88 -5.40 3.34
N PRO A 33 3.44 -4.23 3.72
CA PRO A 33 3.68 -3.13 2.79
C PRO A 33 4.64 -3.51 1.67
N VAL A 34 4.33 -3.05 0.47
CA VAL A 34 5.19 -3.19 -0.72
C VAL A 34 5.64 -1.81 -1.16
N LEU A 35 6.93 -1.51 -1.04
CA LEU A 35 7.50 -0.27 -1.57
C LEU A 35 7.36 -0.26 -3.11
N MET A 36 6.58 0.69 -3.64
CA MET A 36 6.40 0.87 -5.08
C MET A 36 7.52 1.72 -5.67
N GLY A 37 7.97 2.74 -4.94
CA GLY A 37 9.03 3.63 -5.40
C GLY A 37 9.16 4.88 -4.53
N VAL A 38 9.90 5.86 -5.04
CA VAL A 38 10.09 7.16 -4.39
C VAL A 38 9.66 8.26 -5.36
N ALA A 39 8.78 9.15 -4.91
CA ALA A 39 8.33 10.31 -5.66
C ALA A 39 8.93 11.59 -5.05
N LEU A 40 9.27 12.57 -5.89
CA LEU A 40 9.79 13.87 -5.45
C LEU A 40 8.72 14.94 -5.56
N ASN A 41 8.46 15.66 -4.47
CA ASN A 41 7.57 16.81 -4.49
C ASN A 41 8.32 18.09 -4.89
N HIS A 42 8.20 18.49 -6.16
CA HIS A 42 8.84 19.71 -6.69
C HIS A 42 8.21 21.02 -6.19
N THR A 43 7.00 21.00 -5.59
CA THR A 43 6.45 22.20 -4.93
C THR A 43 6.99 22.39 -3.51
N SER A 44 7.66 21.39 -2.95
CA SER A 44 8.29 21.40 -1.63
C SER A 44 9.79 21.13 -1.73
N ALA A 45 10.49 21.91 -2.56
CA ALA A 45 11.95 21.86 -2.75
C ALA A 45 12.53 20.46 -3.09
N GLY A 46 11.75 19.59 -3.73
CA GLY A 46 12.17 18.24 -4.11
C GLY A 46 12.17 17.24 -2.96
N ARG A 47 11.42 17.49 -1.87
CA ARG A 47 11.28 16.55 -0.76
C ARG A 47 10.81 15.17 -1.26
N PRO A 48 11.54 14.07 -0.95
CA PRO A 48 11.15 12.74 -1.35
C PRO A 48 10.06 12.16 -0.43
N SER A 49 9.20 11.33 -1.01
CA SER A 49 8.25 10.45 -0.32
C SER A 49 8.42 9.02 -0.83
N ALA A 50 8.53 8.06 0.09
CA ALA A 50 8.49 6.64 -0.25
C ALA A 50 7.03 6.19 -0.30
N GLU A 51 6.59 5.66 -1.44
CA GLU A 51 5.19 5.32 -1.68
C GLU A 51 5.00 3.80 -1.62
N PHE A 52 4.04 3.35 -0.83
CA PHE A 52 3.79 1.93 -0.57
C PHE A 52 2.40 1.50 -1.02
N TYR A 53 2.28 0.23 -1.38
CA TYR A 53 1.01 -0.46 -1.47
C TYR A 53 0.79 -1.35 -0.26
N VAL A 54 -0.38 -1.23 0.35
CA VAL A 54 -0.81 -2.06 1.49
C VAL A 54 -2.17 -2.66 1.14
N GLY A 55 -2.24 -3.98 1.08
CA GLY A 55 -3.51 -4.68 0.90
C GLY A 55 -4.35 -4.61 2.18
N CYS A 56 -5.67 -4.58 2.06
CA CYS A 56 -6.60 -4.61 3.18
C CYS A 56 -7.64 -5.72 2.99
N SER A 57 -7.91 -6.49 4.04
CA SER A 57 -8.92 -7.56 4.00
C SER A 57 -10.36 -7.06 4.17
N LEU A 58 -10.53 -5.79 4.57
CA LEU A 58 -11.83 -5.17 4.82
C LEU A 58 -12.41 -4.58 3.53
N THR A 59 -13.73 -4.60 3.43
CA THR A 59 -14.46 -3.88 2.37
C THR A 59 -14.41 -2.36 2.59
N SER A 60 -14.65 -1.59 1.53
CA SER A 60 -14.74 -0.11 1.63
C SER A 60 -15.79 0.34 2.65
N ASP A 61 -16.89 -0.40 2.79
CA ASP A 61 -17.95 -0.06 3.75
C ASP A 61 -17.52 -0.33 5.20
N GLU A 62 -16.77 -1.40 5.45
CA GLU A 62 -16.17 -1.67 6.77
C GLU A 62 -15.11 -0.63 7.11
N VAL A 63 -14.24 -0.27 6.15
CA VAL A 63 -13.24 0.80 6.33
C VAL A 63 -13.94 2.12 6.67
N ARG A 64 -14.98 2.50 5.92
CA ARG A 64 -15.74 3.73 6.19
C ARG A 64 -16.34 3.73 7.59
N LYS A 65 -16.90 2.60 8.04
CA LYS A 65 -17.46 2.47 9.40
C LYS A 65 -16.39 2.62 10.47
N LEU A 66 -15.20 2.05 10.26
CA LEU A 66 -14.08 2.16 11.20
C LEU A 66 -13.55 3.59 11.30
N TYR A 67 -13.34 4.25 10.16
CA TYR A 67 -12.91 5.66 10.10
C TYR A 67 -13.83 6.55 10.97
N TRP A 68 -15.14 6.50 10.73
CA TRP A 68 -16.10 7.29 11.50
C TRP A 68 -16.29 6.85 12.95
N LYS A 69 -15.96 5.59 13.28
CA LYS A 69 -15.96 5.10 14.67
C LYS A 69 -14.83 5.73 15.49
N GLY A 70 -13.74 6.19 14.87
CA GLY A 70 -12.68 6.92 15.56
C GLY A 70 -13.19 8.21 16.20
N GLY A 71 -14.12 8.89 15.54
CA GLY A 71 -14.64 10.20 15.95
C GLY A 71 -13.77 11.35 15.45
N ALA A 72 -14.30 12.58 15.52
CA ALA A 72 -13.71 13.76 14.87
C ALA A 72 -12.30 14.16 15.38
N GLU A 73 -11.92 13.73 16.58
CA GLU A 73 -10.59 13.99 17.15
C GLU A 73 -9.58 12.87 16.86
N ALA A 74 -10.00 11.79 16.18
CA ALA A 74 -9.16 10.64 15.90
C ALA A 74 -8.50 10.66 14.53
N HIS A 75 -8.86 11.60 13.65
CA HIS A 75 -8.34 11.72 12.30
C HIS A 75 -8.03 13.19 11.97
N GLU A 76 -6.88 13.45 11.34
CA GLU A 76 -6.51 14.81 10.90
C GLU A 76 -7.33 15.24 9.67
N SER A 77 -7.73 14.28 8.84
CA SER A 77 -8.61 14.48 7.69
C SER A 77 -10.07 14.69 8.11
N THR A 78 -10.88 15.22 7.19
CA THR A 78 -12.29 15.53 7.47
C THR A 78 -13.27 14.51 6.89
N ASP A 79 -12.81 13.66 5.96
CA ASP A 79 -13.66 12.69 5.25
C ASP A 79 -12.80 11.59 4.59
N ILE A 80 -13.46 10.49 4.20
CA ILE A 80 -12.87 9.38 3.45
C ILE A 80 -13.72 9.00 2.23
N VAL A 81 -13.07 8.96 1.06
CA VAL A 81 -13.69 8.55 -0.21
C VAL A 81 -12.94 7.37 -0.83
N PHE A 82 -13.63 6.61 -1.68
CA PHE A 82 -13.10 5.41 -2.31
C PHE A 82 -13.26 5.51 -3.82
N LEU A 83 -12.21 5.12 -4.55
CA LEU A 83 -12.23 4.98 -5.99
C LEU A 83 -12.10 3.50 -6.36
N GLY A 84 -12.80 3.09 -7.40
CA GLY A 84 -12.58 1.79 -8.01
C GLY A 84 -11.20 1.68 -8.62
N ARG A 85 -10.64 0.47 -8.62
CA ARG A 85 -9.32 0.19 -9.22
C ARG A 85 -9.20 0.69 -10.66
N THR A 86 -10.23 0.45 -11.48
CA THR A 86 -10.26 0.89 -12.88
C THR A 86 -10.20 2.41 -12.99
N GLU A 87 -10.88 3.14 -12.09
CA GLU A 87 -10.85 4.60 -12.05
C GLU A 87 -9.46 5.10 -11.69
N VAL A 88 -8.81 4.50 -10.68
CA VAL A 88 -7.42 4.83 -10.31
C VAL A 88 -6.46 4.57 -11.48
N LEU A 89 -6.63 3.47 -12.22
CA LEU A 89 -5.80 3.15 -13.37
C LEU A 89 -5.98 4.10 -14.56
N GLN A 90 -7.10 4.83 -14.62
CA GLN A 90 -7.43 5.81 -15.65
C GLN A 90 -7.26 7.25 -15.17
N LEU A 91 -6.95 7.46 -13.90
CA LEU A 91 -6.86 8.80 -13.31
C LEU A 91 -5.65 9.54 -13.89
N ASP A 92 -5.92 10.62 -14.62
CA ASP A 92 -4.90 11.44 -15.26
C ASP A 92 -5.21 12.95 -15.11
N ILE A 93 -4.38 13.79 -15.73
CA ILE A 93 -4.48 15.25 -15.66
C ILE A 93 -5.80 15.83 -16.17
N SER A 94 -6.56 15.09 -16.96
CA SER A 94 -7.87 15.53 -17.46
C SER A 94 -8.99 15.35 -16.44
N SER A 95 -8.78 14.51 -15.41
CA SER A 95 -9.76 14.29 -14.34
C SER A 95 -9.83 15.49 -13.39
N PRO A 96 -11.03 15.99 -13.05
CA PRO A 96 -11.19 17.04 -12.04
C PRO A 96 -10.53 16.67 -10.71
N LEU A 97 -10.65 15.40 -10.29
CA LEU A 97 -10.03 14.92 -9.05
C LEU A 97 -8.51 15.03 -9.07
N TRP A 98 -7.87 14.89 -10.24
CA TRP A 98 -6.42 15.06 -10.34
C TRP A 98 -5.97 16.47 -10.00
N ALA A 99 -6.77 17.49 -10.31
CA ALA A 99 -6.44 18.86 -9.94
C ALA A 99 -6.41 19.05 -8.41
N GLU A 100 -7.27 18.32 -7.68
CA GLU A 100 -7.43 18.40 -6.23
C GLU A 100 -6.41 17.56 -5.45
N LEU A 101 -5.80 16.54 -6.08
CA LEU A 101 -4.76 15.72 -5.43
C LEU A 101 -3.50 16.54 -5.11
N CYS A 102 -3.02 16.38 -3.88
CA CYS A 102 -1.71 16.91 -3.48
C CYS A 102 -0.56 16.19 -4.22
N PRO A 103 0.63 16.79 -4.33
CA PRO A 103 1.74 16.23 -5.11
C PRO A 103 2.18 14.82 -4.68
N SER A 104 2.19 14.51 -3.38
CA SER A 104 2.53 13.17 -2.89
C SER A 104 1.48 12.13 -3.28
N ALA A 105 0.19 12.45 -3.15
CA ALA A 105 -0.89 11.57 -3.59
C ALA A 105 -0.83 11.29 -5.10
N LYS A 106 -0.49 12.29 -5.93
CA LYS A 106 -0.22 12.09 -7.37
C LYS A 106 0.94 11.11 -7.59
N GLY A 107 2.02 11.26 -6.83
CA GLY A 107 3.16 10.34 -6.87
C GLY A 107 2.77 8.90 -6.56
N ALA A 108 1.98 8.69 -5.51
CA ALA A 108 1.44 7.37 -5.14
C ALA A 108 0.58 6.76 -6.25
N VAL A 109 -0.34 7.54 -6.85
CA VAL A 109 -1.20 7.08 -7.95
C VAL A 109 -0.37 6.68 -9.19
N LEU A 110 0.58 7.51 -9.61
CA LEU A 110 1.45 7.21 -10.76
C LEU A 110 2.26 5.93 -10.53
N LEU A 111 2.81 5.76 -9.32
CA LEU A 111 3.56 4.55 -8.96
C LEU A 111 2.65 3.31 -8.94
N TYR A 112 1.43 3.42 -8.42
CA TYR A 112 0.47 2.32 -8.45
C TYR A 112 0.09 1.93 -9.89
N GLN A 113 -0.19 2.90 -10.76
CA GLN A 113 -0.48 2.67 -12.19
C GLN A 113 0.67 1.98 -12.92
N THR A 114 1.91 2.33 -12.57
CA THR A 114 3.14 1.83 -13.20
C THR A 114 3.53 0.44 -12.69
N VAL A 115 3.58 0.26 -11.36
CA VAL A 115 4.09 -0.95 -10.71
C VAL A 115 3.03 -2.04 -10.64
N ARG A 116 1.75 -1.67 -10.50
CA ARG A 116 0.61 -2.58 -10.37
C ARG A 116 0.84 -3.71 -9.34
N PRO A 117 1.17 -3.37 -8.08
CA PRO A 117 1.62 -4.33 -7.06
C PRO A 117 0.58 -5.38 -6.67
N ASP A 118 -0.68 -5.17 -7.06
CA ASP A 118 -1.85 -6.00 -6.81
C ASP A 118 -2.28 -6.83 -8.03
N SER A 119 -1.60 -6.68 -9.17
CA SER A 119 -1.77 -7.60 -10.29
C SER A 119 -1.20 -8.94 -9.86
N GLU A 120 -1.95 -10.02 -10.10
CA GLU A 120 -1.61 -11.37 -9.63
C GLU A 120 -0.11 -11.61 -9.80
N ARG A 121 0.61 -11.73 -8.67
CA ARG A 121 1.90 -12.43 -8.68
C ARG A 121 1.57 -13.75 -9.35
N GLY A 122 2.11 -13.98 -10.55
CA GLY A 122 1.94 -15.23 -11.28
C GLY A 122 2.02 -16.38 -10.30
N GLN A 123 1.01 -17.26 -10.35
CA GLN A 123 0.95 -18.53 -9.66
C GLN A 123 2.36 -19.00 -9.31
N ARG A 124 2.76 -18.95 -8.03
CA ARG A 124 3.91 -19.73 -7.62
C ARG A 124 3.51 -21.18 -7.88
N GLN A 125 4.00 -21.75 -8.98
CA GLN A 125 3.97 -23.19 -9.23
C GLN A 125 4.53 -23.87 -7.97
N PRO A 126 3.78 -24.76 -7.32
CA PRO A 126 4.35 -25.62 -6.28
C PRO A 126 5.05 -26.80 -6.96
N ASP A 127 6.19 -26.56 -7.62
CA ASP A 127 6.99 -27.64 -8.19
C ASP A 127 8.32 -27.80 -7.45
N ALA A 128 8.27 -28.62 -6.42
CA ALA A 128 9.30 -29.60 -6.12
C ALA A 128 8.70 -30.69 -5.21
N GLN A 129 8.14 -31.74 -5.83
CA GLN A 129 7.89 -32.99 -5.14
C GLN A 129 9.22 -33.58 -4.64
N PRO A 130 9.26 -34.23 -3.45
CA PRO A 130 10.46 -34.86 -2.95
C PRO A 130 10.85 -36.05 -3.82
N ILE A 131 12.13 -36.10 -4.20
CA ILE A 131 12.75 -37.20 -4.93
C ILE A 131 12.56 -38.49 -4.12
N ALA A 132 11.86 -39.46 -4.71
CA ALA A 132 11.68 -40.78 -4.14
C ALA A 132 13.03 -41.48 -3.99
N SER A 133 13.33 -41.95 -2.77
CA SER A 133 14.48 -42.79 -2.49
C SER A 133 14.32 -44.16 -3.16
N GLU A 134 15.15 -44.44 -4.16
CA GLU A 134 15.21 -45.76 -4.79
C GLU A 134 15.95 -46.73 -3.86
N LYS A 135 15.20 -47.58 -3.16
CA LYS A 135 15.74 -48.76 -2.48
C LYS A 135 16.13 -49.79 -3.54
N ARG A 136 17.42 -49.87 -3.87
CA ARG A 136 17.97 -51.01 -4.60
C ARG A 136 18.20 -52.16 -3.62
N SER A 137 17.32 -53.17 -3.70
CA SER A 137 17.49 -54.47 -3.07
C SER A 137 17.77 -55.48 -4.16
N ARG A 138 19.01 -55.98 -4.21
CA ARG A 138 19.49 -57.29 -4.68
C ARG A 138 20.98 -57.21 -4.99
#